data_AF-A0A5D3K4I9-F1
#
_entry.id   AF-A0A5D3K4I9-F1
#
_cell.length_a   1.000
_cell.length_b   1.000
_cell.length_c   1.000
_cell.angle_alpha   90.00
_cell.angle_beta   90.00
_cell.angle_gamma   90.00
#
_symmetry.space_group_name_H-M   'P 1'
#
loop_
_entity.id
_entity.type
_entity.pdbx_description
1 polymer ?
#
loop_
_entity_poly.entity_id
_entity_poly.type
_entity_poly.pdbx_seq_one_letter_code
_entity_poly.pdbx_strand_id
1 'polypeptide(L)'
;MTKAENRAAAKAYHKERMRRFDEEAEAERVKADLAELDRLRRYLIFGRQARRGGDREKLTKAIDDYVEEMTGDRTTLHAKNHKRG
;
A
#
# COMPACT_ATOMS: atom_id res chain seq x y z
N MET A 1 19.12 36.80 14.22
CA MET A 1 18.21 35.79 14.79
C MET A 1 18.31 35.84 16.30
N THR A 2 17.18 35.98 16.99
CA THR A 2 17.13 35.99 18.46
C THR A 2 17.22 34.56 19.01
N LYS A 3 17.58 34.42 20.30
CA LYS A 3 17.59 33.12 20.99
C LYS A 3 16.21 32.44 20.95
N ALA A 4 15.13 33.23 20.97
CA ALA A 4 13.76 32.75 20.86
C ALA A 4 13.47 32.19 19.45
N GLU A 5 13.89 32.90 18.40
CA GLU A 5 13.77 32.44 17.00
C GLU A 5 14.54 31.15 16.75
N ASN A 6 15.79 31.05 17.21
CA ASN A 6 16.59 29.82 17.10
C ASN A 6 15.90 28.62 17.78
N ARG A 7 15.31 28.85 18.96
CA ARG A 7 14.60 27.79 19.69
C ARG A 7 13.29 27.40 19.00
N ALA A 8 12.58 28.35 18.40
CA ALA A 8 11.38 28.10 17.63
C ALA A 8 11.69 27.28 16.36
N ALA A 9 12.73 27.67 15.62
CA ALA A 9 13.21 26.96 14.44
C ALA A 9 13.60 25.51 14.75
N ALA A 10 14.36 25.28 15.83
CA ALA A 10 14.75 23.94 16.26
C ALA A 10 13.54 23.05 16.61
N LYS A 11 12.52 23.62 17.28
CA LYS A 11 11.28 22.90 17.60
C LYS A 11 10.46 22.57 16.34
N ALA A 12 10.35 23.51 15.41
CA ALA A 12 9.64 23.30 14.15
C ALA A 12 10.31 22.20 13.32
N TYR A 13 11.64 22.25 13.19
CA TYR A 13 12.42 21.22 12.51
C TYR A 13 12.24 19.84 13.14
N HIS A 14 12.30 19.76 14.48
CA HIS A 14 12.09 18.49 15.18
C HIS A 14 10.68 17.93 14.92
N LYS A 15 9.65 18.77 14.98
CA LYS A 15 8.25 18.37 14.70
C LYS A 15 8.08 17.87 13.27
N GLU A 16 8.63 18.59 12.29
CA GLU A 16 8.57 18.19 10.89
C GLU A 16 9.28 16.85 10.66
N ARG A 17 10.46 16.67 11.27
CA ARG A 17 11.21 15.41 11.19
C ARG A 17 10.43 14.23 11.76
N MET A 18 9.76 14.40 12.91
CA MET A 18 8.91 13.34 13.47
C MET A 18 7.74 13.01 12.54
N ARG A 19 7.09 14.03 11.96
CA ARG A 19 6.00 13.82 10.99
C ARG A 19 6.47 13.01 9.79
N ARG A 20 7.66 13.30 9.25
CA ARG A 20 8.25 12.53 8.13
C ARG A 20 8.49 11.07 8.51
N PHE A 21 8.98 10.79 9.71
CA PHE A 21 9.16 9.40 10.15
C PHE A 21 7.83 8.65 10.27
N ASP A 22 6.78 9.31 10.76
CA ASP A 22 5.44 8.72 10.81
C ASP A 22 4.89 8.44 9.40
N GLU A 23 5.08 9.39 8.47
CA GLU A 23 4.71 9.23 7.06
C GLU A 23 5.49 8.07 6.38
N GLU A 24 6.80 7.95 6.63
CA GLU A 24 7.63 6.85 6.13
C GLU A 24 7.22 5.49 6.70
N ALA A 25 6.92 5.44 8.00
CA ALA A 25 6.45 4.22 8.65
C ALA A 25 5.11 3.74 8.08
N GLU A 26 4.20 4.68 7.80
CA GLU A 26 2.92 4.36 7.17
C GLU A 26 3.10 3.89 5.71
N ALA A 27 4.01 4.53 4.96
CA ALA A 27 4.32 4.11 3.59
C ALA A 27 4.89 2.68 3.54
N GLU A 28 5.77 2.30 4.46
CA GLU A 28 6.30 0.93 4.54
C GLU A 28 5.24 -0.09 4.97
N ARG A 29 4.26 0.30 5.82
CA ARG A 29 3.10 -0.55 6.13
C ARG A 29 2.23 -0.80 4.90
N VAL A 30 1.85 0.26 4.18
CA VAL A 30 1.05 0.15 2.95
C VAL A 30 1.76 -0.74 1.92
N LYS A 31 3.08 -0.61 1.79
CA LYS A 31 3.87 -1.45 0.89
C LYS A 31 3.89 -2.93 1.31
N ALA A 32 3.98 -3.22 2.61
CA ALA A 32 3.89 -4.58 3.12
C ALA A 32 2.52 -5.20 2.86
N ASP A 33 1.45 -4.44 3.10
CA ASP A 33 0.07 -4.86 2.85
C ASP A 33 -0.16 -5.13 1.37
N LEU A 34 0.30 -4.25 0.47
CA LEU A 34 0.22 -4.45 -0.97
C LEU A 34 0.94 -5.73 -1.43
N ALA A 35 2.11 -6.04 -0.85
CA ALA A 35 2.84 -7.26 -1.17
C ALA A 35 2.09 -8.52 -0.75
N GLU A 36 1.40 -8.51 0.39
CA GLU A 36 0.60 -9.64 0.84
C GLU A 36 -0.70 -9.78 0.04
N LEU A 37 -1.37 -8.67 -0.29
CA LEU A 37 -2.54 -8.67 -1.17
C LEU A 37 -2.22 -9.20 -2.57
N ASP A 38 -1.05 -8.87 -3.13
CA ASP A 38 -0.59 -9.44 -4.40
C ASP A 38 -0.44 -10.97 -4.30
N ARG A 39 0.17 -11.47 -3.22
CA ARG A 39 0.30 -12.92 -2.99
C ARG A 39 -1.05 -13.60 -2.89
N LEU A 40 -1.98 -13.05 -2.12
CA LEU A 40 -3.34 -13.59 -1.97
C LEU A 40 -4.09 -13.58 -3.30
N ARG A 41 -4.01 -12.47 -4.05
CA ARG A 41 -4.62 -12.35 -5.38
C ARG A 41 -4.07 -13.39 -6.34
N ARG A 42 -2.75 -13.59 -6.36
CA ARG A 42 -2.10 -14.65 -7.16
C ARG A 42 -2.54 -16.05 -6.72
N TYR A 43 -2.67 -16.31 -5.42
CA TYR A 43 -3.19 -17.58 -4.93
C TYR A 43 -4.64 -17.83 -5.40
N LEU A 44 -5.50 -16.80 -5.38
CA LEU A 44 -6.87 -16.93 -5.89
C LEU A 44 -6.89 -17.22 -7.40
N ILE A 45 -6.03 -16.57 -8.19
CA ILE A 45 -5.98 -16.75 -9.66
C ILE A 45 -5.34 -18.08 -10.06
N PHE A 46 -4.20 -18.42 -9.44
CA PHE A 46 -3.34 -19.54 -9.85
C PHE A 46 -3.46 -20.78 -8.96
N GLY A 47 -3.94 -20.64 -7.73
CA GLY A 47 -4.07 -21.73 -6.76
C GLY A 47 -5.11 -22.76 -7.18
N ARG A 48 -4.68 -24.02 -7.28
CA ARG A 48 -5.53 -25.15 -7.68
C ARG A 48 -6.72 -25.35 -6.73
N GLN A 49 -6.55 -25.07 -5.44
CA GLN A 49 -7.59 -25.18 -4.42
C GLN A 49 -8.61 -24.03 -4.52
N ALA A 50 -8.14 -22.79 -4.65
CA ALA A 50 -8.99 -21.61 -4.79
C ALA A 50 -9.93 -21.70 -6.02
N ARG A 51 -9.48 -22.32 -7.11
CA ARG A 51 -10.30 -22.56 -8.32
C ARG A 51 -11.47 -23.53 -8.11
N ARG A 52 -11.47 -24.32 -7.04
CA ARG A 52 -12.58 -25.24 -6.72
C ARG A 52 -13.65 -24.58 -5.86
N GLY A 53 -13.34 -23.45 -5.22
CA GLY A 53 -14.29 -22.67 -4.42
C GLY A 53 -15.01 -21.61 -5.25
N GLY A 54 -16.32 -21.46 -5.05
CA GLY A 54 -17.16 -20.49 -5.79
C GLY A 54 -16.89 -19.02 -5.44
N ASP A 55 -16.18 -18.73 -4.36
CA ASP A 55 -15.99 -17.36 -3.85
C ASP A 55 -14.80 -16.62 -4.46
N ARG A 56 -14.07 -17.23 -5.41
CA ARG A 56 -12.85 -16.65 -5.99
C ARG A 56 -13.05 -15.22 -6.48
N GLU A 57 -14.11 -14.99 -7.25
CA GLU A 57 -14.39 -13.69 -7.86
C GLU A 57 -14.73 -12.63 -6.79
N LYS A 58 -15.52 -13.01 -5.78
CA LYS A 58 -15.85 -12.16 -4.64
C LYS A 58 -14.60 -11.75 -3.86
N LEU A 59 -13.70 -12.69 -3.60
CA LEU A 59 -12.46 -12.44 -2.86
C LEU A 59 -11.46 -11.60 -3.68
N THR A 60 -11.31 -11.86 -4.99
CA THR A 60 -10.51 -11.01 -5.86
C THR A 60 -11.06 -9.59 -5.89
N LYS A 61 -12.37 -9.42 -6.01
CA LYS A 61 -13.00 -8.09 -5.99
C LYS A 61 -12.74 -7.36 -4.68
N ALA A 62 -12.87 -8.04 -3.53
CA ALA A 62 -12.61 -7.44 -2.22
C ALA A 62 -11.14 -6.98 -2.07
N ILE A 63 -10.18 -7.75 -2.60
CA ILE A 63 -8.78 -7.33 -2.65
C ILE A 63 -8.63 -6.07 -3.52
N ASP A 64 -9.22 -6.07 -4.72
CA ASP A 64 -9.12 -4.93 -5.63
C ASP A 64 -9.78 -3.65 -5.03
N ASP A 65 -10.92 -3.78 -4.34
CA ASP A 65 -11.61 -2.68 -3.66
C ASP A 65 -10.76 -2.11 -2.49
N TYR A 66 -10.12 -2.97 -1.69
CA TYR A 66 -9.26 -2.53 -0.59
C TYR A 66 -7.96 -1.86 -1.09
N VAL A 67 -7.42 -2.35 -2.21
CA VAL A 67 -6.28 -1.70 -2.88
C VAL A 67 -6.66 -0.31 -3.37
N GLU A 68 -7.84 -0.16 -3.98
CA GLU A 68 -8.37 1.14 -4.41
C GLU A 68 -8.52 2.12 -3.23
N GLU A 69 -8.99 1.64 -2.07
CA GLU A 69 -9.08 2.44 -0.85
C GLU A 69 -7.71 2.94 -0.37
N MET A 70 -6.67 2.09 -0.42
CA MET A 70 -5.33 2.44 0.05
C MET A 70 -4.53 3.31 -0.94
N THR A 71 -4.67 3.08 -2.25
CA THR A 71 -3.78 3.68 -3.26
C THR A 71 -4.49 4.64 -4.23
N GLY A 72 -5.83 4.62 -4.27
CA GLY A 72 -6.61 5.31 -5.29
C GLY A 72 -6.57 4.64 -6.68
N ASP A 73 -5.89 3.50 -6.82
CA ASP A 73 -5.79 2.75 -8.07
C ASP A 73 -6.09 1.27 -7.85
N ARG A 74 -7.33 0.87 -8.18
CA ARG A 74 -7.80 -0.51 -8.17
C ARG A 74 -6.90 -1.48 -8.94
N THR A 75 -6.21 -0.99 -9.97
CA THR A 75 -5.40 -1.81 -10.88
C THR A 75 -3.96 -1.96 -10.42
N THR A 76 -3.58 -1.41 -9.26
CA THR A 76 -2.21 -1.49 -8.71
C THR A 76 -1.64 -2.91 -8.73
N LEU A 77 -2.47 -3.92 -8.44
CA LEU A 77 -2.07 -5.33 -8.39
C LEU A 77 -2.36 -6.11 -9.69
N HIS A 78 -2.87 -5.44 -10.72
CA HIS A 78 -3.08 -6.07 -12.00
C HIS A 78 -1.71 -6.29 -12.66
N ALA A 79 -1.47 -7.52 -13.10
CA ALA A 79 -0.28 -7.78 -13.91
C ALA A 79 -0.30 -6.82 -15.10
N LYS A 80 0.77 -6.04 -15.27
CA LYS A 80 1.03 -5.35 -16.53
C LYS A 80 1.14 -6.46 -17.56
N ASN A 81 0.09 -6.64 -18.36
CA ASN A 81 0.11 -7.55 -19.49
C ASN A 81 1.37 -7.23 -20.30
N HIS A 82 2.40 -8.06 -20.21
CA HIS A 82 3.47 -8.06 -21.19
C HIS A 82 2.75 -8.35 -22.50
N LYS A 83 2.63 -7.34 -23.39
CA LYS A 83 2.25 -7.58 -24.77
C LYS A 83 3.25 -8.60 -25.30
N ARG A 84 2.83 -9.85 -25.44
CA ARG A 84 3.52 -10.84 -26.27
C ARG A 84 3.37 -10.34 -27.70
N GLY A 85 4.44 -9.75 -28.23
CA GLY A 85 4.73 -9.78 -29.65
C GLY A 85 5.24 -11.17 -30.03
#